data_AF-A0A0F3GIY6-F1
#
_entry.id   AF-A0A0F3GIY6-F1
#
_cell.length_a   1.000
_cell.length_b   1.000
_cell.length_c   1.000
_cell.angle_alpha   90.00
_cell.angle_beta   90.00
_cell.angle_gamma   90.00
#
_symmetry.space_group_name_H-M   'P 1'
#
loop_
_entity.id
_entity.type
_entity.pdbx_description
1 polymer ?
#
loop_
_entity_poly.entity_id
_entity_poly.type
_entity_poly.pdbx_seq_one_letter_code
_entity_poly.pdbx_strand_id
1 'polypeptide(L)'
;AQAVPDNWQIKGIDDFDGDGKADVLWQNTVSGDVVIWFMNGLSIASGGYVQKGVPHDWQIKVVGDYSGDGKADILWQNSSSGDVYMYIMDGVTMSGGGMVSFGMPNDWQPK
;
A
#
# COMPACT_ATOMS: atom_id res chain seq x y z
N ALA A 1 17.96 -8.95 16.13
CA ALA A 1 17.05 -8.32 15.16
C ALA A 1 16.22 -7.30 15.91
N GLN A 2 16.25 -6.03 15.51
CA GLN A 2 15.39 -5.03 16.13
C GLN A 2 13.98 -5.28 15.59
N ALA A 3 13.03 -5.59 16.47
CA ALA A 3 11.67 -5.88 16.07
C ALA A 3 11.04 -4.64 15.43
N VAL A 4 10.25 -4.84 14.37
CA VAL A 4 9.36 -3.80 13.86
C VAL A 4 8.33 -3.51 14.96
N PRO A 5 8.14 -2.25 15.39
CA PRO A 5 7.17 -1.95 16.44
C PRO A 5 5.72 -2.29 16.02
N ASP A 6 4.88 -2.68 16.97
CA ASP A 6 3.51 -3.20 16.72
C ASP A 6 2.57 -2.23 15.99
N ASN A 7 2.89 -0.93 15.98
CA ASN A 7 2.13 0.06 15.22
C ASN A 7 2.38 -0.01 13.71
N TRP A 8 3.36 -0.79 13.23
CA TRP A 8 3.53 -1.05 11.81
C TRP A 8 2.87 -2.37 11.45
N GLN A 9 1.97 -2.33 10.46
CA GLN A 9 1.28 -3.50 9.94
C GLN A 9 1.62 -3.73 8.49
N ILE A 10 1.85 -4.99 8.11
CA ILE A 10 1.90 -5.38 6.70
C ILE A 10 0.50 -5.22 6.13
N LYS A 11 0.40 -4.47 5.03
CA LYS A 11 -0.85 -4.23 4.30
C LYS A 11 -0.87 -4.84 2.91
N GLY A 12 0.29 -5.20 2.36
CA GLY A 12 0.42 -5.84 1.06
C GLY A 12 1.76 -6.53 0.88
N ILE A 13 1.75 -7.59 0.08
CA ILE A 13 2.93 -8.32 -0.38
C ILE A 13 2.74 -8.54 -1.88
N ASP A 14 3.55 -7.88 -2.69
CA ASP A 14 3.49 -7.95 -4.16
C ASP A 14 4.77 -7.31 -4.75
N ASP A 15 4.97 -7.37 -6.06
CA ASP A 15 6.14 -6.78 -6.74
C ASP A 15 5.92 -5.28 -7.01
N PHE A 16 6.55 -4.39 -6.22
CA PHE A 16 6.32 -2.93 -6.34
C PHE A 16 7.38 -2.23 -7.19
N ASP A 17 8.58 -2.82 -7.37
CA ASP A 17 9.64 -2.26 -8.23
C ASP A 17 9.78 -2.93 -9.61
N GLY A 18 9.08 -4.03 -9.84
CA GLY A 18 9.02 -4.75 -11.11
C GLY A 18 10.22 -5.68 -11.33
N ASP A 19 10.94 -6.06 -10.27
CA ASP A 19 12.11 -6.94 -10.36
C ASP A 19 11.76 -8.44 -10.41
N GLY A 20 10.47 -8.78 -10.32
CA GLY A 20 9.94 -10.13 -10.31
C GLY A 20 9.92 -10.79 -8.94
N LYS A 21 10.16 -10.04 -7.85
CA LYS A 21 10.12 -10.53 -6.47
C LYS A 21 9.07 -9.77 -5.67
N ALA A 22 8.52 -10.45 -4.66
CA ALA A 22 7.56 -9.83 -3.78
C ALA A 22 8.24 -8.95 -2.74
N ASP A 23 7.76 -7.72 -2.62
CA ASP A 23 8.14 -6.72 -1.64
C ASP A 23 7.10 -6.62 -0.51
N VAL A 24 7.34 -5.77 0.49
CA VAL A 24 6.43 -5.61 1.63
C VAL A 24 5.98 -4.16 1.79
N LEU A 25 4.68 -3.94 1.70
CA LEU A 25 4.02 -2.67 1.98
C LEU A 25 3.55 -2.61 3.43
N TRP A 26 3.99 -1.58 4.14
CA TRP A 26 3.69 -1.34 5.54
C TRP A 26 2.88 -0.06 5.72
N GLN A 27 1.95 -0.07 6.68
CA GLN A 27 1.29 1.14 7.17
C GLN A 27 1.45 1.25 8.68
N ASN A 28 1.85 2.44 9.14
CA ASN A 28 1.86 2.78 10.54
C ASN A 28 0.46 3.20 11.00
N THR A 29 -0.12 2.49 11.97
CA THR A 29 -1.47 2.73 12.48
C THR A 29 -1.60 3.94 13.40
N VAL A 30 -0.48 4.59 13.75
CA VAL A 30 -0.43 5.76 14.64
C VAL A 30 -0.01 7.02 13.90
N SER A 31 1.07 6.96 13.11
CA SER A 31 1.51 8.11 12.32
C SER A 31 0.81 8.21 10.97
N GLY A 32 0.22 7.12 10.46
CA GLY A 32 -0.32 7.06 9.11
C GLY A 32 0.77 6.97 8.03
N ASP A 33 2.04 6.77 8.41
CA ASP A 33 3.11 6.62 7.42
C ASP A 33 3.00 5.30 6.66
N VAL A 34 3.40 5.34 5.39
CA VAL A 34 3.36 4.20 4.47
C VAL A 34 4.74 4.00 3.90
N VAL A 35 5.25 2.78 3.98
CA VAL A 35 6.62 2.43 3.58
C VAL A 35 6.59 1.15 2.78
N ILE A 36 7.40 1.08 1.72
CA ILE A 36 7.72 -0.17 1.02
C ILE A 36 9.13 -0.61 1.42
N TRP A 37 9.28 -1.90 1.68
CA TRP A 37 10.57 -2.59 1.72
C TRP A 37 10.72 -3.42 0.46
N PHE A 38 11.69 -3.03 -0.37
CA PHE A 38 12.06 -3.80 -1.55
C PHE A 38 12.91 -4.99 -1.13
N MET A 39 12.51 -6.20 -1.50
CA MET A 39 13.04 -7.44 -0.96
C MET A 39 13.93 -8.16 -1.98
N ASN A 40 14.98 -8.81 -1.46
CA ASN A 40 15.80 -9.72 -2.25
C ASN A 40 16.00 -11.01 -1.44
N GLY A 41 15.05 -11.93 -1.58
CA GLY A 41 14.99 -13.15 -0.77
C GLY A 41 14.84 -12.84 0.71
N LEU A 42 15.81 -13.26 1.53
CA LEU A 42 15.79 -13.06 2.98
C LEU A 42 16.31 -11.67 3.42
N SER A 43 16.65 -10.80 2.48
CA SER A 43 17.23 -9.49 2.76
C SER A 43 16.34 -8.36 2.25
N ILE A 44 16.36 -7.23 2.96
CA ILE A 44 15.79 -5.97 2.47
C ILE A 44 16.86 -5.34 1.57
N ALA A 45 16.57 -5.20 0.29
CA ALA A 45 17.48 -4.59 -0.68
C ALA A 45 17.50 -3.06 -0.51
N SER A 46 16.31 -2.46 -0.38
CA SER A 46 16.14 -1.02 -0.10
C SER A 46 14.73 -0.74 0.42
N GLY A 47 14.35 0.53 0.56
CA GLY A 47 12.99 0.90 0.95
C GLY A 47 12.81 2.41 1.00
N GLY A 48 11.56 2.85 1.15
CA GLY A 48 11.24 4.26 1.18
C GLY A 48 9.80 4.54 1.57
N TYR A 49 9.54 5.81 1.90
CA TYR A 49 8.20 6.29 2.19
C TYR A 49 7.42 6.45 0.89
N VAL A 50 6.24 5.85 0.84
CA VAL A 50 5.22 6.13 -0.19
C VAL A 50 4.49 7.42 0.13
N GLN A 51 4.05 7.55 1.38
CA GLN A 51 3.31 8.69 1.88
C GLN A 51 3.54 8.82 3.39
N LYS A 52 3.57 10.06 3.88
CA LYS A 52 3.63 10.34 5.32
C LYS A 52 2.30 10.90 5.81
N GLY A 53 1.91 10.55 7.03
CA GLY A 53 0.76 11.18 7.68
C GLY A 53 -0.59 10.90 7.02
N VAL A 54 -0.83 9.71 6.47
CA VAL A 54 -2.15 9.36 5.91
C VAL A 54 -3.21 9.43 7.03
N PRO A 55 -4.35 10.10 6.82
CA PRO A 55 -5.43 10.11 7.80
C PRO A 55 -5.88 8.70 8.19
N HIS A 56 -6.17 8.50 9.47
CA HIS A 56 -6.44 7.17 10.05
C HIS A 56 -7.65 6.45 9.44
N ASP A 57 -8.61 7.21 8.94
CA ASP A 57 -9.79 6.70 8.27
C ASP A 57 -9.46 6.06 6.91
N TRP A 58 -8.36 6.43 6.27
CA TRP A 58 -7.87 5.79 5.05
C TRP A 58 -6.97 4.60 5.35
N GLN A 59 -7.41 3.41 4.93
CA GLN A 59 -6.70 2.16 5.09
C GLN A 59 -6.42 1.53 3.74
N ILE A 60 -5.24 0.91 3.61
CA ILE A 60 -4.92 0.08 2.45
C ILE A 60 -5.82 -1.15 2.50
N LYS A 61 -6.60 -1.37 1.43
CA LYS A 61 -7.57 -2.45 1.33
C LYS A 61 -6.99 -3.65 0.60
N VAL A 62 -6.31 -3.41 -0.52
CA VAL A 62 -5.67 -4.43 -1.36
C VAL A 62 -4.58 -3.81 -2.22
N VAL A 63 -3.66 -4.63 -2.69
CA VAL A 63 -2.59 -4.28 -3.63
C VAL A 63 -2.64 -5.20 -4.84
N GLY A 64 -2.13 -4.75 -5.98
CA GLY A 64 -2.06 -5.54 -7.21
C GLY A 64 -1.77 -4.66 -8.42
N ASP A 65 -1.29 -5.24 -9.52
CA ASP A 65 -1.00 -4.51 -10.77
C ASP A 65 -2.31 -4.12 -11.49
N TYR A 66 -2.83 -2.93 -11.18
CA TYR A 66 -4.06 -2.40 -11.78
C TYR A 66 -3.79 -1.60 -13.05
N SER A 67 -2.57 -1.10 -13.23
CA SER A 67 -2.13 -0.34 -14.39
C SER A 67 -1.66 -1.20 -15.57
N GLY A 68 -1.25 -2.44 -15.29
CA GLY A 68 -0.71 -3.40 -16.25
C GLY A 68 0.76 -3.16 -16.61
N ASP A 69 1.50 -2.43 -15.78
CA ASP A 69 2.91 -2.08 -16.02
C ASP A 69 3.90 -3.08 -15.36
N GLY A 70 3.39 -4.12 -14.71
CA GLY A 70 4.18 -5.12 -14.01
C GLY A 70 4.56 -4.72 -12.58
N LYS A 71 4.01 -3.63 -12.04
CA LYS A 71 4.21 -3.20 -10.65
C LYS A 71 2.90 -3.13 -9.91
N ALA A 72 2.95 -3.43 -8.62
CA ALA A 72 1.78 -3.41 -7.77
C ALA A 72 1.34 -1.99 -7.42
N ASP A 73 0.05 -1.73 -7.61
CA ASP A 73 -0.65 -0.51 -7.24
C ASP A 73 -1.39 -0.68 -5.91
N ILE A 74 -1.91 0.42 -5.35
CA ILE A 74 -2.54 0.41 -4.01
C ILE A 74 -3.99 0.89 -4.09
N LEU A 75 -4.92 0.04 -3.62
CA LEU A 75 -6.32 0.41 -3.44
C LEU A 75 -6.59 0.75 -1.97
N TRP A 76 -7.09 1.95 -1.74
CA TRP A 76 -7.43 2.50 -0.44
C TRP A 76 -8.95 2.50 -0.23
N GLN A 77 -9.38 2.30 1.01
CA GLN A 77 -10.77 2.53 1.42
C GLN A 77 -10.81 3.46 2.65
N ASN A 78 -11.65 4.48 2.57
CA ASN A 78 -11.98 5.31 3.72
C ASN A 78 -13.04 4.58 4.57
N SER A 79 -12.70 4.25 5.81
CA SER A 79 -13.56 3.51 6.74
C SER A 79 -14.77 4.31 7.26
N SER A 80 -14.74 5.63 7.13
CA SER A 80 -15.83 6.53 7.54
C SER A 80 -16.82 6.77 6.41
N SER A 81 -16.34 7.18 5.24
CA SER A 81 -17.20 7.48 4.09
C SER A 81 -17.48 6.28 3.19
N GLY A 82 -16.65 5.24 3.24
CA GLY A 82 -16.71 4.12 2.28
C GLY A 82 -16.05 4.44 0.94
N ASP A 83 -15.45 5.62 0.78
CA ASP A 83 -14.83 6.00 -0.49
C ASP A 83 -13.63 5.13 -0.83
N VAL A 84 -13.42 4.88 -2.12
CA VAL A 84 -12.32 4.07 -2.63
C VAL A 84 -11.44 4.92 -3.52
N TYR A 85 -10.14 4.94 -3.26
CA TYR A 85 -9.15 5.69 -4.03
C TYR A 85 -8.03 4.73 -4.47
N MET A 86 -7.53 4.91 -5.68
CA MET A 86 -6.43 4.11 -6.21
C MET A 86 -5.18 4.96 -6.40
N TYR A 87 -4.04 4.45 -5.93
CA TYR A 87 -2.72 4.96 -6.25
C TYR A 87 -2.13 4.06 -7.31
N ILE A 88 -1.78 4.64 -8.45
CA ILE A 88 -0.92 4.00 -9.45
C ILE A 88 0.52 4.29 -9.05
N MET A 89 1.32 3.24 -8.92
CA MET A 89 2.62 3.25 -8.27
C MET A 89 3.76 3.09 -9.29
N ASP A 90 4.92 3.61 -8.93
CA ASP A 90 6.21 3.33 -9.56
C ASP A 90 7.24 3.25 -8.42
N GLY A 91 7.41 2.04 -7.88
CA GLY A 91 8.15 1.81 -6.65
C GLY A 91 7.52 2.53 -5.45
N VAL A 92 8.28 3.43 -4.82
CA VAL A 92 7.80 4.25 -3.69
C VAL A 92 7.10 5.53 -4.13
N THR A 93 6.98 5.79 -5.43
CA THR A 93 6.36 7.03 -5.94
C THR A 93 4.97 6.76 -6.49
N MET A 94 4.04 7.70 -6.31
CA MET A 94 2.73 7.65 -6.95
C MET A 94 2.83 8.31 -8.33
N SER A 95 2.71 7.53 -9.39
CA SER A 95 2.73 8.01 -10.78
C SER A 95 1.36 8.56 -11.23
N GLY A 96 0.28 8.16 -10.54
CA GLY A 96 -1.06 8.67 -10.76
C GLY A 96 -2.04 8.19 -9.70
N GLY A 97 -3.30 8.64 -9.77
CA GLY A 97 -4.34 8.14 -8.88
C GLY A 97 -5.67 8.87 -9.03
N GLY A 98 -6.71 8.31 -8.43
CA GLY A 98 -8.05 8.90 -8.45
C GLY A 98 -9.09 8.14 -7.63
N MET A 99 -10.24 8.79 -7.44
CA MET A 99 -11.42 8.15 -6.84
C MET A 99 -11.95 7.06 -7.78
N VAL A 100 -12.09 5.86 -7.24
CA VAL A 100 -12.64 4.69 -7.94
C VAL A 100 -14.14 4.57 -7.66
N SER A 101 -14.54 4.83 -6.42
CA SER A 101 -15.93 4.74 -5.99
C SER A 101 -16.19 5.60 -4.75
N PHE A 102 -17.46 5.86 -4.48
CA PHE A 102 -17.91 6.62 -3.32
C PHE A 102 -18.88 5.78 -2.51
N GLY A 103 -18.78 5.80 -1.18
CA GLY A 103 -19.79 5.18 -0.32
C GLY A 103 -19.87 3.65 -0.37
N MET A 104 -18.78 2.94 -0.68
CA MET A 104 -18.78 1.48 -0.65
C MET A 104 -18.98 0.96 0.79
N PRO A 105 -19.83 -0.05 1.01
CA PRO A 105 -19.98 -0.67 2.32
C PRO A 105 -18.64 -1.16 2.89
N ASN A 106 -18.44 -1.03 4.19
CA ASN A 106 -17.18 -1.44 4.83
C ASN A 106 -16.97 -2.98 4.80
N ASP A 107 -18.04 -3.76 4.62
CA ASP A 107 -17.99 -5.21 4.44
C ASP A 107 -17.68 -5.63 2.99
N TRP A 108 -17.69 -4.69 2.03
CA TRP A 108 -17.21 -4.95 0.67
C TRP A 108 -15.77 -5.45 0.68
N GLN A 109 -15.51 -6.48 -0.12
CA GLN A 109 -14.16 -6.99 -0.36
C GLN A 109 -13.85 -6.90 -1.86
N PRO A 110 -12.64 -6.44 -2.23
CA PRO A 110 -12.13 -6.67 -3.57
C PRO A 110 -12.01 -8.19 -3.81
N LYS A 111 -12.27 -8.63 -5.04
CA LYS A 111 -12.20 -10.04 -5.44
C LYS A 111 -10.81 -10.43 -5.90
#